data_AF-A0A1B6MTS5-F1
#
_entry.id   AF-A0A1B6MTS5-F1
#
_cell.length_a   1.000
_cell.length_b   1.000
_cell.length_c   1.000
_cell.angle_alpha   90.00
_cell.angle_beta   90.00
_cell.angle_gamma   90.00
#
_symmetry.space_group_name_H-M   'P 1'
#
loop_
_entity.id
_entity.type
_entity.pdbx_description
1 polymer ?
#
loop_
_entity_poly.entity_id
_entity_poly.type
_entity_poly.pdbx_seq_one_letter_code
_entity_poly.pdbx_strand_id
1 'polypeptide(L)'
;HSVDYNKALYRQLAGETEDKYFTRLTTRDVTENADTYKRKIATILKVYPDLAMWKDDKYLQTIAENSLEEDEQRPGETTEDFYKRVYAQKSGESDDDYKKRVYTRRTNETD
;
A
#
# COMPACT_ATOMS: atom_id res chain seq x y z
N HIS A 1 6.32 -16.73 9.23
CA HIS A 1 6.51 -16.45 10.67
C HIS A 1 5.43 -17.12 11.50
N SER A 2 5.68 -17.35 12.79
CA SER A 2 4.68 -17.89 13.72
C SER A 2 3.56 -16.87 13.99
N VAL A 3 2.40 -17.34 14.45
CA VAL A 3 1.26 -16.49 14.82
C VAL A 3 1.65 -15.49 15.91
N ASP A 4 2.42 -15.91 16.91
CA ASP A 4 2.85 -15.05 18.01
C ASP A 4 3.79 -13.93 17.57
N TYR A 5 4.70 -14.24 16.64
CA TYR A 5 5.56 -13.22 16.04
C TYR A 5 4.74 -12.15 15.31
N ASN A 6 3.77 -12.56 14.49
CA ASN A 6 2.92 -11.64 13.75
C ASN A 6 2.02 -10.81 14.68
N LYS A 7 1.50 -11.40 15.76
CA LYS A 7 0.78 -10.65 16.80
C LYS A 7 1.69 -9.58 17.43
N ALA A 8 2.91 -9.95 17.81
CA ALA A 8 3.86 -9.00 18.39
C ALA A 8 4.24 -7.86 17.42
N LEU A 9 4.39 -8.17 16.12
CA LEU A 9 4.73 -7.21 15.08
C LEU A 9 3.61 -6.19 14.85
N TYR A 10 2.36 -6.65 14.83
CA TYR A 10 1.20 -5.82 14.50
C TYR A 10 0.41 -5.36 15.71
N ARG A 11 0.89 -5.54 16.95
CA ARG A 11 0.17 -5.09 18.15
C ARG A 11 0.03 -3.56 18.20
N GLN A 12 -0.98 -3.09 18.92
CA GLN A 12 -1.11 -1.69 19.31
C GLN A 12 0.03 -1.31 20.26
N LEU A 13 0.61 -0.12 20.05
CA LEU A 13 1.70 0.40 20.89
C LEU A 13 1.16 1.12 22.13
N ALA A 14 1.99 1.25 23.17
CA ALA A 14 1.61 1.95 24.39
C ALA A 14 1.34 3.44 24.09
N GLY A 15 0.15 3.92 24.48
CA GLY A 15 -0.29 5.29 24.22
C GLY A 15 -0.74 5.56 22.78
N GLU A 16 -0.76 4.56 21.91
CA GLU A 16 -1.30 4.68 20.56
C GLU A 16 -2.82 4.70 20.62
N THR A 17 -3.45 5.74 20.07
CA THR A 17 -4.91 5.75 19.93
C THR A 17 -5.34 4.69 18.92
N GLU A 18 -6.58 4.22 19.03
CA GLU A 18 -7.11 3.23 18.09
C GLU A 18 -7.03 3.70 16.63
N ASP A 19 -7.34 4.97 16.37
CA ASP A 19 -7.23 5.54 15.03
C ASP A 19 -5.79 5.53 14.48
N LYS A 20 -4.80 5.88 15.32
CA LYS A 20 -3.38 5.83 14.92
C LYS A 20 -2.94 4.39 14.66
N TYR A 21 -3.41 3.47 15.49
CA TYR A 21 -3.12 2.06 15.35
C TYR A 21 -3.65 1.50 14.03
N PHE A 22 -4.94 1.71 13.72
CA PHE A 22 -5.54 1.24 12.47
C PHE A 22 -4.95 1.93 11.25
N THR A 23 -4.65 3.23 11.35
CA THR A 23 -3.93 3.95 10.28
C THR A 23 -2.57 3.31 10.02
N ARG A 24 -1.79 2.99 11.06
CA ARG A 24 -0.49 2.32 10.90
C ARG A 24 -0.61 0.94 10.25
N LEU A 25 -1.64 0.17 10.59
CA LEU A 25 -1.87 -1.16 10.01
C LEU A 25 -2.26 -1.10 8.53
N THR A 26 -3.01 -0.06 8.13
CA THR A 26 -3.56 0.10 6.79
C THR A 26 -2.69 0.91 5.84
N THR A 27 -1.73 1.70 6.33
CA THR A 27 -0.78 2.40 5.47
C THR A 27 0.15 1.43 4.76
N ARG A 28 0.36 1.64 3.45
CA ARG A 28 1.39 0.95 2.67
C ARG A 28 2.73 1.64 2.85
N ASP A 29 3.76 0.85 3.13
CA ASP A 29 5.12 1.39 3.20
C ASP A 29 5.60 1.77 1.79
N VAL A 30 6.46 2.79 1.68
CA VAL A 30 7.00 3.25 0.39
C VAL A 30 7.82 2.18 -0.34
N THR A 31 8.33 1.19 0.40
CA THR A 31 9.09 0.05 -0.12
C THR A 31 8.21 -1.17 -0.44
N GLU A 32 6.95 -1.18 -0.01
CA GLU A 32 6.02 -2.28 -0.28
C GLU A 32 5.40 -2.14 -1.67
N ASN A 33 5.48 -3.21 -2.48
CA ASN A 33 4.61 -3.36 -3.65
C ASN A 33 3.20 -3.84 -3.23
N ALA A 34 2.23 -3.81 -4.15
CA ALA A 34 0.84 -4.07 -3.78
C ALA A 34 0.63 -5.52 -3.32
N ASP A 35 1.35 -6.48 -3.93
CA ASP A 35 1.37 -7.88 -3.48
C ASP A 35 1.86 -8.04 -2.03
N THR A 36 2.97 -7.39 -1.66
CA THR A 36 3.52 -7.46 -0.31
C THR A 36 2.55 -6.81 0.68
N TYR A 37 1.96 -5.68 0.29
CA TYR A 37 0.93 -5.01 1.08
C TYR A 37 -0.31 -5.89 1.30
N LYS A 38 -0.84 -6.54 0.25
CA LYS A 38 -1.99 -7.48 0.35
C LYS A 38 -1.67 -8.63 1.32
N ARG A 39 -0.46 -9.19 1.26
CA ARG A 39 -0.01 -10.23 2.20
C ARG A 39 0.09 -9.74 3.64
N LYS A 40 0.53 -8.50 3.86
CA LYS A 40 0.51 -7.84 5.17
C LYS A 40 -0.91 -7.77 5.71
N ILE A 41 -1.86 -7.21 4.94
CA ILE A 41 -3.26 -7.08 5.34
C ILE A 41 -3.89 -8.44 5.65
N ALA A 42 -3.68 -9.45 4.80
CA ALA A 42 -4.15 -10.82 5.04
C ALA A 42 -3.56 -11.42 6.33
N THR A 43 -2.29 -11.13 6.63
CA THR A 43 -1.65 -11.57 7.87
C THR A 43 -2.27 -10.91 9.09
N ILE A 44 -2.51 -9.59 9.04
CA ILE A 44 -3.15 -8.82 10.13
C ILE A 44 -4.56 -9.35 10.38
N LEU A 45 -5.37 -9.55 9.33
CA LEU A 45 -6.72 -10.12 9.44
C LEU A 45 -6.70 -11.51 10.10
N LYS A 46 -5.72 -12.35 9.75
CA LYS A 46 -5.57 -13.68 10.35
C LYS A 46 -5.25 -13.64 11.84
N VAL A 47 -4.42 -12.69 12.29
CA VAL A 47 -3.98 -12.64 13.70
C VAL A 47 -4.87 -11.77 14.60
N TYR A 48 -5.60 -10.83 14.00
CA TYR A 48 -6.55 -9.93 14.66
C TYR A 48 -7.85 -9.80 13.84
N PRO A 49 -8.68 -10.87 13.75
CA PRO A 49 -9.89 -10.86 12.94
C PRO A 49 -10.99 -9.93 13.50
N ASP A 50 -10.91 -9.57 14.78
CA ASP A 50 -11.96 -8.84 15.49
C ASP A 50 -11.73 -7.32 15.56
N LEU A 51 -10.73 -6.77 14.86
CA LEU A 51 -10.49 -5.31 14.87
C LEU A 51 -11.66 -4.57 14.22
N ALA A 52 -12.08 -3.45 14.83
CA ALA A 52 -13.19 -2.64 14.35
C ALA A 52 -12.95 -2.07 12.93
N MET A 53 -11.68 -1.85 12.55
CA MET A 53 -11.30 -1.38 11.20
C MET A 53 -11.85 -2.24 10.05
N TRP A 54 -12.13 -3.52 10.27
CA TRP A 54 -12.67 -4.40 9.24
C TRP A 54 -14.14 -4.08 8.88
N LYS A 55 -14.80 -3.22 9.66
CA LYS A 55 -16.20 -2.80 9.48
C LYS A 55 -16.34 -1.31 9.25
N ASP A 56 -15.23 -0.57 9.19
CA ASP A 56 -15.22 0.88 9.06
C ASP A 56 -14.73 1.25 7.66
N ASP A 57 -15.62 1.90 6.90
CA ASP A 57 -15.42 2.27 5.50
C ASP A 57 -14.13 3.08 5.27
N LYS A 58 -13.72 3.90 6.25
CA LYS A 58 -12.49 4.68 6.17
C LYS A 58 -11.27 3.79 5.94
N TYR A 59 -11.16 2.73 6.74
CA TYR A 59 -10.02 1.82 6.67
C TYR A 59 -10.14 0.82 5.52
N LEU A 60 -11.36 0.40 5.19
CA LEU A 60 -11.61 -0.43 4.00
C LEU A 60 -11.23 0.29 2.70
N GLN A 61 -11.59 1.57 2.57
CA GLN A 61 -11.18 2.41 1.45
C GLN A 61 -9.66 2.56 1.40
N THR A 62 -9.03 2.84 2.54
CA THR A 62 -7.56 2.95 2.64
C THR A 62 -6.89 1.65 2.18
N ILE A 63 -7.40 0.49 2.60
CA ILE A 63 -6.88 -0.82 2.17
C ILE A 63 -7.04 -1.03 0.66
N ALA A 64 -8.21 -0.69 0.12
CA ALA A 64 -8.48 -0.84 -1.30
C ALA A 64 -7.52 0.01 -2.14
N GLU A 65 -7.38 1.30 -1.81
CA GLU A 65 -6.50 2.24 -2.52
C GLU A 65 -5.03 1.80 -2.48
N ASN A 66 -4.56 1.32 -1.32
CA ASN A 66 -3.18 0.84 -1.17
C ASN A 66 -2.93 -0.55 -1.78
N SER A 67 -3.99 -1.31 -2.07
CA SER A 67 -3.92 -2.62 -2.74
C SER A 67 -3.82 -2.52 -4.26
N LEU A 68 -3.95 -1.33 -4.85
CA LEU A 68 -3.80 -1.14 -6.29
C LEU A 68 -2.32 -1.18 -6.68
N GLU A 69 -2.03 -1.79 -7.84
CA GLU A 69 -0.71 -1.67 -8.43
C GLU A 69 -0.47 -0.22 -8.85
N GLU A 70 0.79 0.22 -8.80
CA GLU A 70 1.13 1.60 -9.14
C GLU A 70 0.85 1.91 -10.61
N ASP A 71 0.99 0.93 -11.50
CA ASP A 71 0.76 1.03 -12.93
C ASP A 71 -0.66 0.66 -13.37
N GLU A 72 -1.57 0.42 -12.43
CA GLU A 72 -2.99 0.27 -12.71
C GLU A 72 -3.72 1.62 -12.55
N GLN A 73 -4.58 1.94 -13.51
CA GLN A 73 -5.45 3.11 -13.42
C GLN A 73 -6.52 2.86 -12.36
N ARG A 74 -6.66 3.79 -11.41
CA ARG A 74 -7.63 3.64 -10.32
C ARG A 74 -9.06 3.85 -10.84
N PRO A 75 -10.08 3.23 -10.24
CA PRO A 75 -11.47 3.49 -10.59
C PRO A 75 -11.81 4.98 -10.45
N GLY A 76 -12.26 5.62 -11.53
CA GLY A 76 -12.59 7.05 -11.56
C GLY A 76 -11.40 7.99 -11.73
N GLU A 77 -10.16 7.48 -11.81
CA GLU A 77 -8.98 8.28 -12.13
C GLU A 77 -8.98 8.63 -13.62
N THR A 78 -8.69 9.88 -13.96
CA THR A 78 -8.53 10.26 -15.37
C THR A 78 -7.23 9.67 -15.92
N THR A 79 -7.17 9.44 -17.24
CA THR A 79 -5.93 8.97 -17.87
C THR A 79 -4.77 9.93 -17.61
N GLU A 80 -5.02 11.24 -17.58
CA GLU A 80 -4.01 12.26 -17.26
C GLU A 80 -3.48 12.12 -15.82
N ASP A 81 -4.36 11.94 -14.84
CA ASP A 81 -3.96 11.75 -13.44
C ASP A 81 -3.17 10.45 -13.24
N PHE A 82 -3.56 9.39 -13.94
CA PHE A 82 -2.82 8.14 -14.00
C PHE A 82 -1.39 8.35 -14.51
N TYR A 83 -1.22 9.01 -15.67
CA TYR A 83 0.11 9.30 -16.21
C TYR A 83 0.93 10.18 -15.27
N LYS A 84 0.35 11.24 -14.69
CA LYS A 84 1.04 12.08 -13.70
C LYS A 84 1.51 11.27 -12.50
N ARG A 85 0.69 10.37 -11.98
CA ARG A 85 1.03 9.54 -10.82
C ARG A 85 2.14 8.53 -11.15
N VAL A 86 2.02 7.82 -12.27
CA VAL A 86 2.97 6.76 -12.64
C VAL A 86 4.34 7.33 -13.03
N TYR A 87 4.36 8.46 -13.74
CA TYR A 87 5.59 9.08 -14.23
C TYR A 87 6.11 10.19 -13.31
N ALA A 88 5.48 10.46 -12.17
CA ALA A 88 6.07 11.33 -11.16
C ALA A 88 7.33 10.68 -10.55
N GLN A 89 8.37 11.49 -10.35
CA GLN A 89 9.52 11.09 -9.54
C GLN A 89 9.07 10.94 -8.09
N LYS A 90 9.39 9.78 -7.48
CA LYS A 90 8.98 9.52 -6.11
C LYS A 90 9.83 10.33 -5.13
N SER A 91 9.25 10.70 -3.99
CA SER A 91 10.00 11.39 -2.94
C SER A 91 11.14 10.50 -2.43
N GLY A 92 12.39 10.95 -2.57
CA GLY A 92 13.58 10.19 -2.20
C GLY A 92 14.13 9.28 -3.31
N GLU A 93 13.53 9.26 -4.49
CA GLU A 93 14.04 8.56 -5.66
C GLU A 93 15.11 9.39 -6.36
N SER A 94 16.29 8.80 -6.60
CA SER A 94 17.35 9.47 -7.36
C SER A 94 16.96 9.62 -8.83
N ASP A 95 17.53 10.60 -9.53
CA ASP A 95 17.26 10.82 -10.96
C ASP A 95 17.58 9.57 -11.81
N ASP A 96 18.61 8.81 -11.45
CA ASP A 96 18.99 7.59 -12.14
C ASP A 96 18.00 6.44 -11.89
N ASP A 97 17.48 6.32 -10.67
CA ASP A 97 16.47 5.32 -10.34
C ASP A 97 15.12 5.65 -10.98
N TYR A 98 14.75 6.94 -11.01
CA TYR A 98 13.61 7.45 -11.76
C TYR A 98 13.72 7.09 -13.23
N LYS A 99 14.85 7.41 -13.87
CA LYS A 99 15.07 7.11 -15.28
C LYS A 99 15.04 5.60 -15.54
N LYS A 100 15.64 4.78 -14.68
CA LYS A 100 15.55 3.32 -14.83
C LYS A 100 14.09 2.86 -14.73
N ARG A 101 13.35 3.27 -13.71
CA ARG A 101 11.95 2.87 -13.54
C ARG A 101 11.06 3.28 -14.72
N VAL A 102 11.21 4.50 -15.21
CA VAL A 102 10.39 5.05 -16.31
C VAL A 102 10.82 4.50 -17.66
N TYR A 103 12.12 4.43 -17.95
CA TYR A 103 12.63 4.14 -19.30
C TYR A 103 13.05 2.68 -19.52
N THR A 104 13.24 1.85 -18.48
CA THR A 104 13.68 0.44 -18.67
C THR A 104 12.56 -0.60 -18.74
N ARG A 105 11.27 -0.24 -18.54
CA ARG A 105 10.17 -1.19 -18.86
C ARG A 105 8.78 -0.57 -18.98
N ARG A 106 8.33 -0.38 -20.23
CA ARG A 106 6.97 -0.74 -20.68
C ARG A 106 7.09 -1.37 -22.07
N THR A 107 7.26 -2.70 -22.12
CA THR A 107 7.32 -3.49 -23.37
C THR A 107 5.99 -3.56 -24.14
N ASN A 108 5.00 -2.72 -23.79
CA ASN A 108 3.69 -2.64 -24.43
C ASN A 108 3.44 -1.27 -25.10
N GLU A 109 4.43 -0.37 -25.10
CA GLU A 109 4.40 0.79 -26.00
C GLU A 109 4.81 0.26 -27.38
N THR A 110 3.81 0.01 -28.23
CA THR A 110 4.07 -0.27 -29.65
C THR A 110 4.45 1.07 -30.30
N ASP A 111 5.54 1.07 -31.06
CA ASP A 111 6.04 2.21 -31.86
C ASP A 111 4.93 2.92 -32.67
#